data_AF-A0A078GX35-F1
#
_entry.id   AF-A0A078GX35-F1
#
_cell.length_a   1.000
_cell.length_b   1.000
_cell.length_c   1.000
_cell.angle_alpha   90.00
_cell.angle_beta   90.00
_cell.angle_gamma   90.00
#
_symmetry.space_group_name_H-M   'P 1'
#
loop_
_entity.id
_entity.type
_entity.pdbx_description
1 polymer ?
#
loop_
_entity_poly.entity_id
_entity_poly.type
_entity_poly.pdbx_seq_one_letter_code
_entity_poly.pdbx_strand_id
1 'polypeptide(L)'
;MSSAVPRNEAGLRRSIGTGNNTMVWSDNWLPDAKPRPATPCGPSFNPNLRVSDLIDPTSHAWNLTRLQSIIAKEDVLLIMSLRIPRTQRLDSYCWAPTKSRAYTVQPGYVLAMELDSAHAPRLSPSLVLPA
;
A
#
# COMPACT_ATOMS: atom_id res chain seq x y z
N MET A 1 2.57 -29.39 11.41
CA MET A 1 1.34 -28.85 10.81
C MET A 1 1.36 -27.35 11.03
N SER A 2 1.77 -26.61 9.99
CA SER A 2 2.07 -25.18 10.05
C SER A 2 0.79 -24.37 10.25
N SER A 3 0.56 -23.87 11.47
CA SER A 3 -0.45 -22.83 11.71
C SER A 3 0.10 -21.50 11.20
N ALA A 4 -0.26 -21.15 9.96
CA ALA A 4 -0.05 -19.84 9.39
C ALA A 4 -1.42 -19.20 9.10
N VAL A 5 -1.96 -18.43 10.06
CA VAL A 5 -3.12 -17.55 9.87
C VAL A 5 -3.01 -16.36 10.85
N PRO A 6 -3.33 -15.10 10.49
CA PRO A 6 -3.70 -14.55 9.17
C PRO A 6 -2.75 -13.46 8.67
N ARG A 7 -2.63 -13.40 7.35
CA ARG A 7 -2.07 -12.27 6.60
C ARG A 7 -3.00 -11.05 6.77
N ASN A 8 -2.70 -10.23 7.77
CA ASN A 8 -2.77 -8.76 7.75
C ASN A 8 -3.93 -8.17 6.93
N GLU A 9 -5.18 -8.34 7.36
CA GLU A 9 -6.36 -7.82 6.65
C GLU A 9 -6.48 -6.28 6.69
N ALA A 10 -5.64 -5.61 7.50
CA ALA A 10 -5.69 -4.17 7.74
C ALA A 10 -5.02 -3.30 6.65
N GLY A 11 -4.72 -3.85 5.48
CA GLY A 11 -3.92 -3.18 4.45
C GLY A 11 -4.59 -3.05 3.09
N LEU A 12 -5.85 -3.45 2.89
CA LEU A 12 -6.46 -3.43 1.55
C LEU A 12 -7.16 -2.09 1.28
N ARG A 13 -6.74 -1.38 0.23
CA ARG A 13 -7.34 -0.12 -0.26
C ARG A 13 -7.93 -0.33 -1.65
N ARG A 14 -9.03 0.35 -1.96
CA ARG A 14 -9.51 0.43 -3.35
C ARG A 14 -8.60 1.35 -4.18
N SER A 15 -8.21 0.88 -5.35
CA SER A 15 -7.53 1.64 -6.39
C SER A 15 -8.56 2.19 -7.36
N ILE A 16 -8.56 3.51 -7.52
CA ILE A 16 -9.49 4.20 -8.41
C ILE A 16 -9.02 4.03 -9.86
N GLY A 17 -9.84 3.34 -10.65
CA GLY A 17 -9.73 3.27 -12.10
C GLY A 17 -10.71 4.25 -12.71
N THR A 18 -11.85 3.74 -13.20
CA THR A 18 -12.99 4.54 -13.67
C THR A 18 -13.80 5.15 -12.52
N GLY A 19 -13.69 4.63 -11.29
CA GLY A 19 -14.43 5.09 -10.11
C GLY A 19 -15.91 4.71 -10.08
N ASN A 20 -16.39 3.97 -11.08
CA ASN A 20 -17.82 3.67 -11.27
C ASN A 20 -18.32 2.53 -10.37
N ASN A 21 -17.40 1.71 -9.82
CA ASN A 21 -17.74 0.63 -8.90
C ASN A 21 -17.38 0.97 -7.44
N THR A 22 -16.85 2.17 -7.21
CA THR A 22 -16.37 2.60 -5.89
C THR A 22 -17.28 3.67 -5.31
N MET A 23 -17.87 3.36 -4.16
CA MET A 23 -18.73 4.26 -3.41
C MET A 23 -17.90 5.18 -2.53
N VAL A 24 -18.21 6.47 -2.55
CA VAL A 24 -17.43 7.49 -1.83
C VAL A 24 -17.47 7.28 -0.31
N TRP A 25 -18.62 6.84 0.20
CA TRP A 25 -18.93 6.77 1.64
C TRP A 25 -18.78 5.38 2.26
N SER A 26 -18.79 4.32 1.46
CA SER A 26 -18.77 2.94 1.95
C SER A 26 -17.44 2.24 1.70
N ASP A 27 -16.71 2.63 0.65
CA ASP A 27 -15.47 1.97 0.30
C ASP A 27 -14.24 2.66 0.89
N ASN A 28 -13.23 1.86 1.22
CA ASN A 28 -11.95 2.32 1.75
C ASN A 28 -11.00 2.72 0.61
N TRP A 29 -11.23 3.87 -0.01
CA TRP A 29 -10.47 4.32 -1.18
C TRP A 29 -9.49 5.47 -0.89
N LEU A 30 -9.61 6.16 0.25
CA LEU A 30 -8.70 7.25 0.59
C LEU A 30 -7.30 6.74 0.98
N PRO A 31 -6.23 7.42 0.51
CA PRO A 31 -4.85 7.10 0.84
C PRO A 31 -4.47 7.68 2.21
N ASP A 32 -4.98 7.08 3.28
CA ASP A 32 -4.61 7.42 4.66
C ASP A 32 -3.80 6.28 5.31
N ALA A 33 -3.28 6.49 6.53
CA ALA A 33 -2.54 5.47 7.29
C ALA A 33 -3.34 4.16 7.46
N LYS A 34 -4.67 4.28 7.54
CA LYS A 34 -5.61 3.19 7.39
C LYS A 34 -6.59 3.56 6.27
N PRO A 35 -6.76 2.72 5.24
CA PRO A 35 -7.78 2.93 4.22
C PRO A 35 -9.15 3.17 4.85
N ARG A 36 -9.78 4.30 4.51
CA ARG A 36 -11.08 4.72 5.06
C ARG A 36 -11.95 5.36 3.97
N PRO A 37 -13.27 5.47 4.17
CA PRO A 37 -14.14 6.25 3.31
C PRO A 37 -13.94 7.75 3.52
N ALA A 38 -14.49 8.56 2.60
CA ALA A 38 -14.49 10.01 2.73
C ALA A 38 -15.48 10.48 3.80
N THR A 39 -15.14 11.58 4.46
CA THR A 39 -15.98 12.23 5.46
C THR A 39 -16.90 13.24 4.77
N PRO A 40 -18.23 13.08 4.89
CA PRO A 40 -19.17 14.02 4.29
C PRO A 40 -19.12 15.37 5.01
N CYS A 41 -19.11 16.44 4.23
CA CYS A 41 -19.13 17.82 4.69
C CYS A 41 -20.12 18.59 3.82
N GLY A 42 -21.35 18.75 4.30
CA GLY A 42 -22.39 19.52 3.60
C GLY A 42 -23.80 18.96 3.84
N PRO A 43 -24.85 19.76 3.51
CA PRO A 43 -26.24 19.34 3.66
C PRO A 43 -26.70 18.34 2.57
N SER A 44 -25.95 18.23 1.47
CA SER A 44 -26.24 17.36 0.33
C SER A 44 -25.51 16.01 0.45
N PHE A 45 -26.00 15.15 1.34
CA PHE A 45 -25.51 13.78 1.46
C PHE A 45 -26.23 12.86 0.46
N ASN A 46 -25.51 12.39 -0.56
CA ASN A 46 -26.02 11.36 -1.46
C ASN A 46 -25.33 10.01 -1.16
N PRO A 47 -26.02 9.03 -0.55
CA PRO A 47 -25.41 7.75 -0.17
C PRO A 47 -24.93 6.91 -1.37
N ASN A 48 -25.50 7.12 -2.56
CA ASN A 48 -25.14 6.39 -3.78
C ASN A 48 -24.05 7.09 -4.61
N LEU A 49 -23.40 8.11 -4.06
CA LEU A 49 -22.38 8.87 -4.76
C LEU A 49 -21.16 7.99 -5.09
N ARG A 50 -20.78 7.99 -6.38
CA ARG A 50 -19.62 7.24 -6.87
C ARG A 50 -18.42 8.14 -7.01
N VAL A 51 -17.24 7.54 -6.95
CA VAL A 51 -15.98 8.26 -7.19
C VAL A 51 -15.95 8.81 -8.62
N SER A 52 -16.56 8.13 -9.58
CA SER A 52 -16.73 8.61 -10.96
C SER A 52 -17.47 9.94 -11.05
N ASP A 53 -18.44 10.22 -10.16
CA ASP A 53 -19.19 11.47 -10.16
C ASP A 53 -18.35 12.68 -9.68
N LEU A 54 -17.24 12.40 -8.99
CA LEU A 54 -16.27 13.40 -8.55
C LEU A 54 -15.24 13.73 -9.63
N ILE A 55 -15.20 12.96 -10.71
CA ILE A 55 -14.27 13.11 -11.82
C ILE A 55 -15.01 13.83 -12.95
N ASP A 56 -14.40 14.88 -13.48
CA ASP A 56 -14.91 15.55 -14.68
C ASP A 56 -14.60 14.69 -15.91
N PRO A 57 -15.60 14.23 -16.68
CA PRO A 57 -15.41 13.39 -17.85
C PRO A 57 -14.65 14.11 -18.99
N THR A 58 -14.64 15.45 -19.01
CA THR A 58 -14.01 16.23 -20.09
C THR A 58 -12.52 16.41 -19.83
N SER A 59 -12.16 16.89 -18.63
CA SER A 59 -10.78 17.14 -18.24
C SER A 59 -10.06 15.91 -17.70
N HIS A 60 -10.82 14.84 -17.37
CA HIS A 60 -10.31 13.64 -16.72
C HIS A 60 -9.53 13.96 -15.43
N ALA A 61 -10.04 14.96 -14.70
CA ALA A 61 -9.48 15.49 -13.46
C ALA A 61 -10.54 15.55 -12.36
N TRP A 62 -10.11 15.67 -11.12
CA TRP A 62 -11.01 15.82 -9.98
C TRP A 62 -11.76 17.16 -10.04
N ASN A 63 -13.08 17.14 -9.87
CA ASN A 63 -13.89 18.35 -9.78
C ASN A 63 -13.76 18.98 -8.39
N LEU A 64 -12.83 19.92 -8.26
CA LEU A 64 -12.52 20.61 -7.01
C LEU A 64 -13.73 21.29 -6.36
N THR A 65 -14.54 21.98 -7.16
CA THR A 65 -15.73 22.68 -6.68
C THR A 65 -16.72 21.69 -6.07
N ARG A 66 -16.91 20.54 -6.70
CA ARG A 66 -17.77 19.48 -6.19
C ARG A 66 -17.19 18.91 -4.90
N LEU A 67 -15.91 18.51 -4.91
CA LEU A 67 -15.23 17.96 -3.74
C LEU A 67 -15.35 18.88 -2.50
N GLN A 68 -15.06 20.17 -2.65
CA GLN A 68 -15.15 21.14 -1.55
C GLN A 68 -16.57 21.36 -1.01
N SER A 69 -17.59 21.07 -1.82
CA SER A 69 -19.00 21.24 -1.44
C SER A 69 -19.58 20.04 -0.66
N ILE A 70 -18.96 18.86 -0.77
CA ILE A 70 -19.52 17.62 -0.20
C ILE A 70 -18.57 16.85 0.72
N ILE A 71 -17.25 17.10 0.64
CA ILE A 71 -16.22 16.33 1.34
C ILE A 71 -15.41 17.27 2.22
N ALA A 72 -15.01 16.78 3.39
CA ALA A 72 -14.17 17.53 4.32
C ALA A 72 -12.85 17.96 3.67
N LYS A 73 -12.38 19.17 3.97
CA LYS A 73 -11.20 19.77 3.34
C LYS A 73 -9.92 18.91 3.48
N GLU A 74 -9.77 18.21 4.60
CA GLU A 74 -8.69 17.24 4.83
C GLU A 74 -8.67 16.11 3.81
N ASP A 75 -9.84 15.57 3.48
CA ASP A 75 -10.01 14.49 2.52
C ASP A 75 -9.84 14.99 1.08
N VAL A 76 -10.28 16.21 0.78
CA VAL A 76 -10.08 16.83 -0.54
C VAL A 76 -8.60 16.84 -0.92
N LEU A 77 -7.70 17.13 0.04
CA LEU A 77 -6.26 17.11 -0.19
C LEU A 77 -5.75 15.70 -0.51
N LEU A 78 -6.24 14.69 0.20
CA LEU A 78 -5.89 13.28 -0.05
C LEU A 78 -6.39 12.81 -1.42
N ILE A 79 -7.61 13.20 -1.81
CA ILE A 79 -8.21 12.88 -3.11
C ILE A 79 -7.44 13.54 -4.23
N MET A 80 -7.09 14.83 -4.08
CA MET A 80 -6.25 15.55 -5.04
C MET A 80 -4.89 14.90 -5.25
N SER A 81 -4.33 14.26 -4.22
CA SER A 81 -3.08 13.50 -4.32
C SER A 81 -3.23 12.21 -5.13
N LEU A 82 -4.44 11.70 -5.34
CA LEU A 82 -4.67 10.51 -6.16
C LEU A 82 -4.60 10.87 -7.64
N ARG A 83 -3.74 10.18 -8.37
CA ARG A 83 -3.68 10.28 -9.83
C ARG A 83 -4.78 9.44 -10.45
N ILE A 84 -5.61 10.06 -11.29
CA ILE A 84 -6.60 9.36 -12.10
C ILE A 84 -5.90 8.74 -13.31
N PRO A 85 -6.02 7.41 -13.53
CA PRO A 85 -5.39 6.76 -14.68
C PRO A 85 -6.07 7.18 -15.98
N ARG A 86 -5.31 7.71 -16.96
CA ARG A 86 -5.85 8.12 -18.29
C ARG A 86 -6.45 6.95 -19.09
N THR A 87 -6.11 5.72 -18.72
CA THR A 87 -6.65 4.50 -19.34
C THR A 87 -7.90 4.08 -18.58
N GLN A 88 -8.98 3.78 -19.30
CA GLN A 88 -10.16 3.14 -18.72
C GLN A 88 -9.76 1.78 -18.15
N ARG A 89 -9.54 1.75 -16.83
CA ARG A 89 -9.28 0.53 -16.06
C ARG A 89 -10.35 0.39 -15.02
N LEU A 90 -10.79 -0.84 -14.79
CA LEU A 90 -11.73 -1.12 -13.73
C LEU A 90 -11.11 -0.84 -12.36
N ASP A 91 -11.96 -0.47 -11.41
CA ASP A 91 -11.56 -0.32 -10.02
C ASP A 91 -11.05 -1.67 -9.49
N SER A 92 -9.93 -1.63 -8.79
CA SER A 92 -9.25 -2.84 -8.27
C SER A 92 -8.83 -2.62 -6.83
N TYR A 93 -8.22 -3.61 -6.18
CA TYR A 93 -7.68 -3.48 -4.84
C TYR A 93 -6.16 -3.40 -4.88
N CYS A 94 -5.58 -2.56 -4.03
CA CYS A 94 -4.14 -2.43 -3.85
C CYS A 94 -3.82 -2.45 -2.35
N TRP A 95 -2.64 -2.98 -2.01
CA TRP A 95 -2.15 -2.93 -0.64
C TRP A 95 -1.72 -1.50 -0.30
N ALA A 96 -2.34 -0.93 0.73
CA ALA A 96 -1.86 0.29 1.36
C ALA A 96 -0.44 0.04 1.88
N PRO A 97 0.49 1.00 1.70
CA PRO A 97 1.86 0.85 2.14
C PRO A 97 1.86 0.73 3.67
N THR A 98 2.05 -0.49 4.18
CA THR A 98 2.26 -0.71 5.60
C THR A 98 3.57 -0.04 5.99
N LYS A 99 3.51 1.01 6.81
CA LYS A 99 4.70 1.54 7.48
C LYS A 99 5.19 0.51 8.50
N SER A 100 5.90 -0.51 8.04
CA SER A 100 6.78 -1.28 8.90
C SER A 100 7.90 -1.88 8.07
N ARG A 101 8.91 -1.04 7.82
CA ARG A 101 10.19 -1.47 7.26
C ARG A 101 11.34 -1.01 8.17
N ALA A 102 11.24 -1.25 9.48
CA ALA A 102 12.43 -1.41 10.28
C ALA A 102 12.98 -2.82 9.98
N TYR A 103 13.70 -2.95 8.87
CA TYR A 103 14.48 -4.16 8.62
C TYR A 103 15.69 -4.08 9.53
N THR A 104 15.55 -4.54 10.77
CA THR A 104 16.72 -4.91 11.56
C THR A 104 17.23 -6.21 10.94
N VAL A 105 18.11 -6.09 9.95
CA VAL A 105 18.95 -7.20 9.55
C VAL A 105 19.77 -7.57 10.78
N GLN A 106 19.36 -8.59 11.52
CA GLN A 106 20.30 -9.20 12.46
C GLN A 106 21.43 -9.78 11.61
N PRO A 107 22.70 -9.39 11.83
CA PRO A 107 23.82 -10.05 11.20
C PRO A 107 23.99 -11.42 11.84
N GLY A 108 23.11 -12.36 11.50
CA GLY A 108 23.20 -13.78 11.87
C GLY A 108 24.35 -14.51 11.16
N TYR A 109 25.27 -13.78 10.54
CA TYR A 109 26.46 -14.35 9.91
C TYR A 109 27.66 -14.42 10.86
N VAL A 110 27.70 -13.59 11.90
CA VAL A 110 28.86 -13.55 12.82
C VAL A 110 28.81 -14.70 13.83
N LEU A 111 27.62 -15.17 14.22
CA LEU A 111 27.49 -16.24 15.22
C LEU A 111 27.76 -17.65 14.66
N ALA A 112 27.64 -17.84 13.34
CA ALA A 112 27.96 -19.12 12.70
C ALA A 112 29.48 -19.31 12.49
N MET A 113 30.25 -18.21 12.42
CA MET A 113 31.72 -18.27 12.30
C MET A 113 32.42 -18.54 13.64
N GLU A 114 31.79 -18.22 14.77
CA GLU A 114 32.39 -18.42 16.09
C GLU A 114 32.21 -19.87 16.63
N LEU A 115 31.20 -20.60 16.13
CA LEU A 115 30.98 -22.02 16.44
C LEU A 115 31.79 -22.99 15.58
N ASP A 116 32.29 -22.57 14.41
CA ASP A 116 33.12 -23.40 13.54
C ASP A 116 34.61 -23.36 13.95
N SER A 117 35.04 -22.35 14.72
CA SER A 117 36.44 -22.22 15.15
C SER A 117 36.82 -23.11 16.34
N ALA A 118 35.90 -23.90 16.90
CA ALA A 118 36.12 -24.71 18.10
C ALA A 118 36.28 -26.22 17.85
N HIS A 119 36.28 -26.71 16.59
CA HIS A 119 36.32 -28.14 16.29
C HIS A 119 37.39 -28.58 15.25
N ALA A 120 38.66 -28.29 15.57
CA ALA A 120 39.87 -29.10 15.27
C ALA A 120 40.24 -29.44 13.78
N PRO A 121 41.41 -30.02 13.47
CA PRO A 121 42.76 -29.93 14.06
C PRO A 121 43.87 -29.49 13.05
N ARG A 122 44.99 -29.05 13.64
CA ARG A 122 46.41 -29.18 13.30
C ARG A 122 46.86 -29.86 11.96
N LEU A 123 47.76 -29.14 11.25
CA LEU A 123 48.91 -29.61 10.41
C LEU A 123 48.53 -30.31 9.08
N SER A 124 49.05 -30.02 7.88
CA SER A 124 50.32 -29.44 7.42
C SER A 124 50.25 -29.18 5.88
N PRO A 125 51.28 -28.56 5.25
CA PRO A 125 51.15 -27.74 4.04
C PRO A 125 51.51 -28.42 2.70
N SER A 126 51.09 -27.74 1.61
CA SER A 126 51.72 -27.70 0.28
C SER A 126 51.78 -28.96 -0.59
N LEU A 127 50.98 -28.90 -1.65
CA LEU A 127 51.04 -29.73 -2.85
C LEU A 127 52.12 -29.17 -3.81
N VAL A 128 53.27 -29.83 -3.98
CA VAL A 128 54.06 -29.79 -5.23
C VAL A 128 54.82 -31.12 -5.38
N LEU A 129 54.60 -31.84 -6.48
CA LEU A 129 55.51 -32.88 -6.97
C LEU A 129 55.76 -32.65 -8.47
N PRO A 130 57.00 -32.84 -8.97
CA PRO A 130 57.40 -32.48 -10.33
C PRO A 130 57.34 -33.67 -11.30
N ALA A 131 57.21 -33.36 -12.59
CA ALA A 131 58.05 -33.85 -13.70
C ALA A 131 57.69 -33.09 -14.98
#